data_AF-A0AAN8E175-F1
#
_entry.id   AF-A0AAN8E175-F1
#
_cell.length_a   1.000
_cell.length_b   1.000
_cell.length_c   1.000
_cell.angle_alpha   90.00
_cell.angle_beta   90.00
_cell.angle_gamma   90.00
#
_symmetry.space_group_name_H-M   'P 1'
#
loop_
_entity.id
_entity.type
_entity.pdbx_description
1 polymer ?
#
loop_
_entity_poly.entity_id
_entity_poly.type
_entity_poly.pdbx_seq_one_letter_code
_entity_poly.pdbx_strand_id
1 'polypeptide(L)'
;MNCFSSAVAAQGPISVHLRLANGECITKGCNEVDVAYTSFYTNTDYPVTKVLRDPVYVEVQLLEKTDPNLVLTLGRCWTTTSPNPHSLPQWDILIDGCPYRDDRYLSELVPVGPSSGLECPSHFRRFILKMFTFVNPNSMEPLSEQVFIHCSTAVCTSGVGRSCEPSCYRKRRDVPAADKSKAQSKVVVSVGPVTMGAPQQ
;
A
#
# COMPACT_ATOMS: atom_id res chain seq x y z
N MET A 1 0.75 14.83 -16.19
CA MET A 1 -0.41 15.74 -16.06
C MET A 1 -0.08 16.64 -14.91
N ASN A 2 0.20 17.93 -15.14
CA ASN A 2 0.72 18.79 -14.07
C ASN A 2 -0.25 18.86 -12.87
N CYS A 3 0.32 19.00 -11.66
CA CYS A 3 -0.48 19.18 -10.45
C CYS A 3 -0.97 20.63 -10.36
N PHE A 4 -2.29 20.85 -10.46
CA PHE A 4 -2.88 22.18 -10.36
C PHE A 4 -4.26 22.12 -9.73
N SER A 5 -4.54 23.11 -8.88
CA SER A 5 -5.83 23.25 -8.22
C SER A 5 -6.90 23.62 -9.26
N SER A 6 -7.88 22.74 -9.46
CA SER A 6 -9.08 23.03 -10.23
C SER A 6 -10.29 22.64 -9.40
N ALA A 7 -11.08 23.63 -8.98
CA ALA A 7 -12.22 23.48 -8.07
C ALA A 7 -13.33 22.54 -8.60
N VAL A 8 -13.31 22.23 -9.91
CA VAL A 8 -14.34 21.43 -10.59
C VAL A 8 -14.02 19.93 -10.60
N ALA A 9 -12.75 19.53 -10.45
CA ALA A 9 -12.31 18.14 -10.66
C ALA A 9 -12.53 17.18 -9.47
N ALA A 10 -12.94 17.69 -8.30
CA ALA A 10 -12.99 16.93 -7.06
C ALA A 10 -14.29 16.13 -6.82
N GLN A 11 -15.33 16.29 -7.65
CA GLN A 11 -16.70 15.80 -7.33
C GLN A 11 -17.12 14.49 -8.03
N GLY A 12 -16.19 13.73 -8.61
CA GLY A 12 -16.47 12.44 -9.26
C GLY A 12 -16.02 11.22 -8.44
N PRO A 13 -16.45 9.99 -8.81
CA PRO A 13 -15.88 8.77 -8.24
C PRO A 13 -14.35 8.77 -8.39
N ILE A 14 -13.66 8.17 -7.42
CA ILE A 14 -12.20 8.07 -7.44
C ILE A 14 -11.78 6.82 -8.22
N SER A 15 -10.78 6.97 -9.08
CA SER A 15 -10.10 5.87 -9.75
C SER A 15 -8.74 5.69 -9.09
N VAL A 16 -8.41 4.47 -8.70
CA VAL A 16 -7.20 4.17 -7.93
C VAL A 16 -6.53 2.94 -8.53
N HIS A 17 -5.20 2.99 -8.63
CA HIS A 17 -4.37 1.87 -9.06
C HIS A 17 -3.53 1.39 -7.87
N LEU A 18 -3.48 0.07 -7.66
CA LEU A 18 -2.53 -0.57 -6.76
C LEU A 18 -1.58 -1.46 -7.57
N ARG A 19 -0.27 -1.24 -7.44
CA ARG A 19 0.76 -1.92 -8.24
C ARG A 19 1.97 -2.31 -7.41
N LEU A 20 2.70 -3.32 -7.89
CA LEU A 20 3.94 -3.81 -7.28
C LEU A 20 5.15 -3.25 -8.02
N ALA A 21 6.09 -2.70 -7.28
CA ALA A 21 7.30 -2.10 -7.80
C ALA A 21 8.47 -3.11 -7.83
N ASN A 22 9.37 -2.98 -8.81
CA ASN A 22 10.44 -3.93 -9.08
C ASN A 22 11.77 -3.27 -9.47
N GLY A 23 11.97 -2.00 -9.13
CA GLY A 23 13.22 -1.32 -9.42
C GLY A 23 14.39 -1.94 -8.67
N GLU A 24 15.53 -2.06 -9.34
CA GLU A 24 16.74 -2.70 -8.79
C GLU A 24 17.86 -1.70 -8.56
N CYS A 25 18.45 -1.77 -7.38
CA CYS A 25 19.63 -0.98 -7.02
C CYS A 25 20.90 -1.67 -7.55
N ILE A 26 21.32 -1.31 -8.78
CA ILE A 26 22.47 -1.92 -9.47
C ILE A 26 23.80 -1.19 -9.22
N THR A 27 23.78 0.03 -8.72
CA THR A 27 24.99 0.85 -8.47
C THR A 27 25.42 0.79 -7.01
N LYS A 28 26.73 0.86 -6.75
CA LYS A 28 27.22 0.91 -5.37
C LYS A 28 26.74 2.21 -4.69
N GLY A 29 26.02 2.06 -3.59
CA GLY A 29 25.56 3.18 -2.76
C GLY A 29 24.20 3.76 -3.15
N CYS A 30 23.42 3.15 -4.05
CA CYS A 30 22.02 3.53 -4.19
C CYS A 30 21.18 3.11 -2.98
N ASN A 31 20.12 3.88 -2.73
CA ASN A 31 19.10 3.52 -1.74
C ASN A 31 18.08 2.60 -2.41
N GLU A 32 17.99 1.35 -1.94
CA GLU A 32 17.10 0.34 -2.49
C GLU A 32 15.63 0.79 -2.48
N VAL A 33 15.18 1.46 -1.41
CA VAL A 33 13.80 1.93 -1.28
C VAL A 33 13.49 3.03 -2.30
N ASP A 34 14.44 3.93 -2.56
CA ASP A 34 14.24 5.02 -3.54
C ASP A 34 14.15 4.46 -4.96
N VAL A 35 15.01 3.49 -5.29
CA VAL A 35 15.08 2.87 -6.63
C VAL A 35 13.91 1.91 -6.87
N ALA A 36 13.41 1.23 -5.84
CA ALA A 36 12.35 0.23 -5.96
C ALA A 36 11.11 0.72 -6.73
N TYR A 37 10.75 1.99 -6.58
CA TYR A 37 9.55 2.60 -7.21
C TYR A 37 9.80 3.29 -8.55
N THR A 38 10.94 3.02 -9.19
CA THR A 38 11.29 3.56 -10.52
C THR A 38 10.75 2.70 -11.67
N SER A 39 10.47 1.42 -11.41
CA SER A 39 9.83 0.50 -12.35
C SER A 39 8.79 -0.36 -11.64
N PHE A 40 7.85 -0.92 -12.42
CA PHE A 40 6.73 -1.69 -11.89
C PHE A 40 6.54 -2.99 -12.67
N TYR A 41 6.08 -4.03 -11.98
CA TYR A 41 5.63 -5.26 -12.61
C TYR A 41 4.40 -5.01 -13.49
N THR A 42 4.35 -5.70 -14.61
CA THR A 42 3.27 -5.69 -15.59
C THR A 42 2.50 -7.00 -15.56
N ASN A 43 1.38 -7.09 -16.29
CA ASN A 43 0.55 -8.29 -16.32
C ASN A 43 1.31 -9.56 -16.76
N THR A 44 2.38 -9.42 -17.56
CA THR A 44 3.19 -10.57 -18.01
C THR A 44 4.17 -11.08 -16.96
N ASP A 45 4.42 -10.30 -15.90
CA ASP A 45 5.37 -10.65 -14.85
C ASP A 45 4.72 -11.42 -13.70
N TYR A 46 3.39 -11.56 -13.69
CA TYR A 46 2.66 -12.31 -12.68
C TYR A 46 2.62 -13.82 -12.98
N PRO A 47 2.72 -14.69 -11.96
CA PRO A 47 2.87 -14.38 -10.52
C PRO A 47 4.25 -13.81 -10.15
N VAL A 48 4.26 -12.75 -9.36
CA VAL A 48 5.51 -12.19 -8.83
C VAL A 48 6.07 -13.14 -7.78
N THR A 49 7.29 -13.62 -7.97
CA THR A 49 7.93 -14.56 -7.03
C THR A 49 8.84 -13.81 -6.06
N LYS A 50 8.73 -14.12 -4.77
CA LYS A 50 9.56 -13.56 -3.71
C LYS A 50 9.99 -14.67 -2.77
N VAL A 51 11.15 -14.54 -2.15
CA VAL A 51 11.51 -15.40 -1.02
C VAL A 51 11.16 -14.73 0.30
N LEU A 52 11.17 -15.50 1.37
CA LEU A 52 10.83 -15.01 2.71
C LEU A 52 11.70 -13.83 3.11
N ARG A 53 11.09 -12.84 3.76
CA ARG A 53 11.70 -11.56 4.17
C ARG A 53 12.09 -10.63 3.02
N ASP A 54 12.02 -11.07 1.77
CA ASP A 54 12.19 -10.16 0.64
C ASP A 54 11.10 -9.09 0.68
N PRO A 55 11.46 -7.82 0.42
CA PRO A 55 10.50 -6.76 0.34
C PRO A 55 9.63 -6.88 -0.91
N VAL A 56 8.33 -6.73 -0.69
CA VAL A 56 7.33 -6.39 -1.70
C VAL A 56 7.08 -4.89 -1.59
N TYR A 57 7.48 -4.15 -2.62
CA TYR A 57 7.27 -2.71 -2.69
C TYR A 57 5.91 -2.43 -3.31
N VAL A 58 5.02 -1.79 -2.57
CA VAL A 58 3.63 -1.53 -3.00
C VAL A 58 3.42 -0.05 -3.18
N GLU A 59 2.85 0.33 -4.33
CA GLU A 59 2.40 1.69 -4.58
C GLU A 59 0.90 1.72 -4.87
N VAL A 60 0.23 2.69 -4.26
CA VAL A 60 -1.17 3.02 -4.51
C VAL A 60 -1.23 4.44 -5.04
N GLN A 61 -1.89 4.63 -6.18
CA GLN A 61 -1.94 5.89 -6.90
C GLN A 61 -3.39 6.29 -7.21
N LEU A 62 -3.75 7.52 -6.86
CA LEU A 62 -4.98 8.17 -7.31
C LEU A 62 -4.82 8.60 -8.78
N LEU A 63 -5.76 8.18 -9.63
CA LEU A 63 -5.76 8.47 -11.05
C LEU A 63 -6.73 9.60 -11.38
N GLU A 64 -6.53 10.23 -12.54
CA GLU A 64 -7.47 11.17 -13.15
C GLU A 64 -7.86 12.37 -12.27
N LYS A 65 -6.97 12.73 -11.32
CA LYS A 65 -7.08 13.91 -10.47
C LYS A 65 -5.78 14.71 -10.55
N THR A 66 -5.91 16.03 -10.49
CA THR A 66 -4.76 16.96 -10.55
C THR A 66 -4.73 17.94 -9.38
N ASP A 67 -5.76 17.95 -8.52
CA ASP A 67 -5.85 18.88 -7.40
C ASP A 67 -4.84 18.50 -6.29
N PRO A 68 -3.85 19.35 -5.98
CA PRO A 68 -2.84 19.08 -4.96
C PRO A 68 -3.42 18.99 -3.55
N ASN A 69 -4.60 19.56 -3.30
CA ASN A 69 -5.24 19.50 -1.99
C ASN A 69 -5.90 18.14 -1.74
N LEU A 70 -6.11 17.33 -2.78
CA LEU A 70 -6.57 15.96 -2.61
C LEU A 70 -5.41 15.08 -2.15
N VAL A 71 -5.66 14.33 -1.08
CA VAL A 71 -4.72 13.41 -0.46
C VAL A 71 -5.33 12.01 -0.51
N LEU A 72 -4.62 11.09 -1.17
CA LEU A 72 -4.98 9.67 -1.13
C LEU A 72 -4.69 9.13 0.27
N THR A 73 -5.66 8.48 0.89
CA THR A 73 -5.54 7.85 2.20
C THR A 73 -5.78 6.35 2.09
N LEU A 74 -4.99 5.57 2.82
CA LEU A 74 -5.19 4.12 2.96
C LEU A 74 -5.94 3.86 4.28
N GLY A 75 -7.00 3.06 4.22
CA GLY A 75 -7.68 2.55 5.40
C GLY A 75 -7.05 1.23 5.82
N ARG A 76 -7.76 0.13 5.58
CA ARG A 76 -7.25 -1.23 5.77
C ARG A 76 -6.53 -1.70 4.52
N CYS A 77 -5.34 -2.28 4.66
CA CYS A 77 -4.70 -3.11 3.65
C CYS A 77 -4.50 -4.51 4.21
N TRP A 78 -4.78 -5.55 3.43
CA TRP A 78 -4.73 -6.94 3.88
C TRP A 78 -4.37 -7.89 2.74
N THR A 79 -3.95 -9.10 3.09
CA THR A 79 -3.79 -10.19 2.12
C THR A 79 -4.89 -11.24 2.22
N THR A 80 -5.14 -11.93 1.13
CA THR A 80 -5.92 -13.19 1.07
C THR A 80 -5.22 -14.21 0.18
N THR A 81 -5.69 -15.46 0.20
CA THR A 81 -5.19 -16.55 -0.67
C THR A 81 -5.95 -16.68 -2.00
N SER A 82 -6.85 -15.75 -2.33
CA SER A 82 -7.58 -15.75 -3.59
C SER A 82 -7.76 -14.33 -4.14
N PRO A 83 -8.12 -14.14 -5.42
CA PRO A 83 -8.37 -12.79 -5.95
C PRO A 83 -9.51 -12.05 -5.25
N ASN A 84 -10.40 -12.75 -4.53
CA ASN A 84 -11.55 -12.16 -3.87
C ASN A 84 -11.13 -11.48 -2.55
N PRO A 85 -11.26 -10.14 -2.42
CA PRO A 85 -10.88 -9.40 -1.22
C PRO A 85 -11.65 -9.80 0.04
N HIS A 86 -12.81 -10.46 -0.10
CA HIS A 86 -13.64 -10.92 1.00
C HIS A 86 -13.41 -12.39 1.39
N SER A 87 -12.53 -13.09 0.68
CA SER A 87 -12.17 -14.47 1.03
C SER A 87 -11.45 -14.53 2.37
N LEU A 88 -11.47 -15.70 3.00
CA LEU A 88 -10.75 -16.02 4.22
C LEU A 88 -9.70 -17.10 3.92
N PRO A 89 -8.57 -17.12 4.65
CA PRO A 89 -8.16 -16.19 5.71
C PRO A 89 -7.79 -14.78 5.19
N GLN A 90 -7.85 -13.78 6.09
CA GLN A 90 -7.38 -12.41 5.86
C GLN A 90 -6.27 -12.07 6.83
N TRP A 91 -5.26 -11.36 6.36
CA TRP A 91 -4.15 -10.91 7.20
C TRP A 91 -3.87 -9.43 7.02
N ASP A 92 -3.89 -8.68 8.13
CA ASP A 92 -3.77 -7.24 8.10
C ASP A 92 -2.32 -6.79 7.88
N ILE A 93 -2.14 -5.89 6.91
CA ILE A 93 -0.88 -5.20 6.60
C ILE A 93 -0.91 -3.80 7.23
N LEU A 94 -1.98 -3.05 6.95
CA LEU A 94 -2.23 -1.70 7.48
C LEU A 94 -3.64 -1.64 8.08
N ILE A 95 -3.79 -0.92 9.19
CA ILE A 95 -5.09 -0.57 9.79
C ILE A 95 -5.13 0.95 9.99
N ASP A 96 -6.17 1.60 9.49
CA ASP A 96 -6.31 3.06 9.48
C ASP A 96 -5.06 3.79 8.94
N GLY A 97 -4.45 3.21 7.90
CA GLY A 97 -3.24 3.73 7.27
C GLY A 97 -1.95 3.48 8.04
N CYS A 98 -1.99 2.76 9.16
CA CYS A 98 -0.85 2.49 10.03
C CYS A 98 -0.37 1.04 9.93
N PRO A 99 0.96 0.79 9.97
CA PRO A 99 1.52 -0.57 10.02
C PRO A 99 0.93 -1.42 11.14
N TYR A 100 0.37 -2.57 10.78
CA TYR A 100 -0.03 -3.59 11.73
C TYR A 100 1.14 -4.52 11.99
N ARG A 101 1.42 -4.80 13.27
CA ARG A 101 2.45 -5.77 13.66
C ARG A 101 1.77 -7.12 13.92
N ASP A 102 2.03 -8.06 13.01
CA ASP A 102 1.66 -9.47 13.12
C ASP A 102 2.95 -10.30 12.96
N ASP A 103 3.04 -11.46 13.59
CA ASP A 103 4.26 -12.29 13.48
C ASP A 103 4.50 -12.80 12.05
N ARG A 104 3.47 -12.80 11.19
CA ARG A 104 3.53 -13.29 9.81
C ARG A 104 3.94 -12.24 8.79
N TYR A 105 3.78 -10.96 9.12
CA TYR A 105 4.02 -9.85 8.20
C TYR A 105 4.63 -8.66 8.91
N LEU A 106 5.62 -8.05 8.28
CA LEU A 106 6.13 -6.74 8.67
C LEU A 106 5.79 -5.73 7.57
N SER A 107 5.21 -4.60 7.97
CA SER A 107 4.94 -3.50 7.06
C SER A 107 5.61 -2.21 7.51
N GLU A 108 5.98 -1.38 6.54
CA GLU A 108 6.62 -0.09 6.75
C GLU A 108 6.07 0.93 5.75
N LEU A 109 5.71 2.12 6.23
CA LEU A 109 5.28 3.20 5.33
C LEU A 109 6.51 3.86 4.71
N VAL A 110 6.46 4.12 3.40
CA VAL A 110 7.48 4.88 2.69
C VAL A 110 6.95 6.30 2.46
N PRO A 111 7.60 7.34 3.05
CA PRO A 111 7.16 8.71 2.86
C PRO A 111 7.18 9.13 1.39
N VAL A 112 6.09 9.73 0.92
CA VAL A 112 6.01 10.34 -0.42
C VAL A 112 5.83 11.84 -0.27
N GLY A 113 6.92 12.57 -0.46
CA GLY A 113 6.95 14.03 -0.31
C GLY A 113 7.44 14.72 -1.58
N PRO A 114 7.67 16.04 -1.51
CA PRO A 114 8.16 16.84 -2.64
C PRO A 114 9.49 16.36 -3.23
N SER A 115 10.32 15.67 -2.44
CA SER A 115 11.61 15.11 -2.87
C SER A 115 11.49 13.85 -3.73
N SER A 116 10.29 13.28 -3.91
CA SER A 116 10.10 12.04 -4.67
C SER A 116 10.20 12.23 -6.19
N GLY A 117 10.17 13.47 -6.68
CA GLY A 117 10.13 13.79 -8.11
C GLY A 117 8.80 13.48 -8.79
N LEU A 118 7.77 13.05 -8.04
CA LEU A 118 6.43 12.77 -8.57
C LEU A 118 5.60 14.05 -8.73
N GLU A 119 4.79 14.10 -9.79
CA GLU A 119 3.70 15.07 -9.92
C GLU A 119 2.61 14.73 -8.88
N CYS A 120 2.11 15.71 -8.13
CA CYS A 120 1.15 15.50 -7.03
C CYS A 120 1.54 14.40 -6.02
N PRO A 121 2.61 14.56 -5.21
CA PRO A 121 3.01 13.54 -4.23
C PRO A 121 1.89 13.06 -3.29
N SER A 122 0.92 13.93 -2.98
CA SER A 122 -0.26 13.63 -2.17
C SER A 122 -1.18 12.54 -2.76
N HIS A 123 -1.09 12.27 -4.06
CA HIS A 123 -1.88 11.25 -4.77
C HIS A 123 -1.30 9.85 -4.66
N PHE A 124 -0.12 9.72 -4.06
CA PHE A 124 0.60 8.45 -3.96
C PHE A 124 0.72 8.02 -2.50
N ARG A 125 0.65 6.71 -2.30
CA ARG A 125 1.01 6.06 -1.04
C ARG A 125 1.89 4.86 -1.35
N ARG A 126 2.98 4.74 -0.59
CA ARG A 126 3.96 3.67 -0.74
C ARG A 126 4.16 2.97 0.60
N PHE A 127 4.27 1.67 0.56
CA PHE A 127 4.63 0.88 1.73
C PHE A 127 5.38 -0.39 1.30
N ILE A 128 6.18 -0.89 2.22
CA ILE A 128 6.92 -2.14 2.08
C ILE A 128 6.16 -3.19 2.86
N LEU A 129 6.03 -4.38 2.26
CA LEU A 129 5.51 -5.58 2.90
C LEU A 129 6.59 -6.65 2.86
N LYS A 130 6.95 -7.19 4.02
CA LYS A 130 7.82 -8.37 4.15
C LYS A 130 7.00 -9.49 4.73
N MET A 131 6.97 -10.62 4.03
CA MET A 131 6.23 -11.80 4.46
C MET A 131 7.17 -12.80 5.12
N PHE A 132 6.69 -13.43 6.19
CA PHE A 132 7.36 -14.51 6.92
C PHE A 132 6.60 -15.82 6.71
N THR A 133 7.23 -16.96 7.01
CA THR A 133 6.67 -18.29 6.71
C THR A 133 5.40 -18.55 7.47
N PHE A 134 4.38 -19.01 6.77
CA PHE A 134 3.45 -20.00 7.32
C PHE A 134 4.14 -21.35 7.20
N VAL A 135 4.38 -21.99 8.34
CA VAL A 135 4.85 -23.38 8.36
C VAL A 135 3.65 -24.28 8.49
N ASN A 136 3.65 -25.40 7.76
CA ASN A 136 2.66 -26.44 8.00
C ASN A 136 2.84 -26.94 9.44
N PRO A 137 1.80 -26.90 10.31
CA PRO A 137 1.96 -27.25 11.72
C PRO A 137 2.36 -28.72 11.93
N ASN A 138 2.13 -29.59 10.94
CA ASN A 138 2.45 -31.02 11.01
C ASN A 138 3.83 -31.34 10.42
N SER A 139 4.21 -30.72 9.30
CA SER A 139 5.50 -31.01 8.63
C SER A 139 6.60 -29.99 8.91
N MET A 140 6.26 -28.84 9.53
CA MET A 140 7.15 -27.67 9.69
C MET A 140 7.74 -27.14 8.38
N GLU A 141 7.23 -27.59 7.23
CA GLU A 141 7.69 -27.13 5.93
C GLU A 141 7.07 -25.77 5.58
N PRO A 142 7.82 -24.88 4.89
CA PRO A 142 7.28 -23.64 4.38
C PRO A 142 6.13 -23.93 3.40
N LEU A 143 4.94 -23.41 3.69
CA LEU A 143 3.87 -23.40 2.70
C LEU A 143 4.23 -22.36 1.63
N SER A 144 4.36 -22.81 0.38
CA SER A 144 4.39 -21.89 -0.75
C SER A 144 2.98 -21.33 -0.92
N GLU A 145 2.76 -20.14 -0.36
CA GLU A 145 1.46 -19.48 -0.40
C GLU A 145 1.45 -18.40 -1.47
N GLN A 146 0.43 -18.48 -2.31
CA GLN A 146 0.07 -17.42 -3.23
C GLN A 146 -0.86 -16.44 -2.52
N VAL A 147 -0.47 -15.17 -2.48
CA VAL A 147 -1.26 -14.13 -1.82
C VAL A 147 -1.61 -12.99 -2.76
N PHE A 148 -2.77 -12.40 -2.51
CA PHE A 148 -3.27 -11.20 -3.16
C PHE A 148 -3.30 -10.08 -2.13
N ILE A 149 -2.87 -8.88 -2.51
CA ILE A 149 -2.84 -7.71 -1.65
C ILE A 149 -4.03 -6.83 -2.01
N HIS A 150 -4.77 -6.41 -0.99
CA HIS A 150 -5.95 -5.57 -1.12
C HIS A 150 -5.78 -4.32 -0.25
N CYS A 151 -6.28 -3.18 -0.71
CA CYS A 151 -6.33 -1.95 0.08
C CYS A 151 -7.67 -1.24 -0.11
N SER A 152 -8.30 -0.86 1.01
CA SER A 152 -9.37 0.12 1.04
C SER A 152 -8.75 1.52 0.98
N THR A 153 -9.25 2.33 0.06
CA THR A 153 -8.72 3.68 -0.23
C THR A 153 -9.81 4.71 -0.14
N ALA A 154 -9.45 5.93 0.25
CA ALA A 154 -10.34 7.09 0.30
C ALA A 154 -9.55 8.36 -0.02
N VAL A 155 -10.25 9.45 -0.31
CA VAL A 155 -9.62 10.76 -0.54
C VAL A 155 -10.03 11.73 0.56
N CYS A 156 -9.05 12.47 1.05
CA CYS A 156 -9.20 13.53 2.02
C CYS A 156 -8.75 14.86 1.38
N THR A 157 -9.44 15.95 1.68
CA THR A 157 -9.01 17.29 1.24
C THR A 157 -8.21 17.95 2.35
N SER A 158 -6.93 18.20 2.09
CA SER A 158 -6.04 18.92 2.98
C SER A 158 -6.48 20.38 3.12
N GLY A 159 -6.36 20.93 4.33
CA GLY A 159 -6.70 22.32 4.62
C GLY A 159 -6.21 22.74 5.99
N VAL A 160 -6.36 24.03 6.31
CA VAL A 160 -5.93 24.58 7.61
C VAL A 160 -6.59 23.81 8.76
N GLY A 161 -5.77 23.19 9.61
CA GLY A 161 -6.24 22.40 10.76
C GLY A 161 -6.78 21.00 10.43
N ARG A 162 -6.74 20.56 9.16
CA ARG A 162 -7.17 19.22 8.72
C ARG A 162 -5.98 18.42 8.19
N SER A 163 -5.47 17.52 9.02
CA SER A 163 -4.45 16.55 8.61
C SER A 163 -5.10 15.31 8.01
N CYS A 164 -4.71 14.98 6.78
CA CYS A 164 -5.08 13.73 6.12
C CYS A 164 -4.09 12.59 6.41
N GLU A 165 -2.95 12.89 7.07
CA GLU A 165 -1.94 11.87 7.38
C GLU A 165 -2.34 11.03 8.60
N PRO A 166 -2.09 9.70 8.57
CA PRO A 166 -2.42 8.80 9.66
C PRO A 166 -1.56 9.07 10.90
N SER A 167 -2.12 8.81 12.09
CA SER A 167 -1.43 9.02 13.37
C SER A 167 -1.16 7.69 14.08
N CYS A 168 -0.02 7.08 13.79
CA CYS A 168 0.27 5.70 14.21
C CYS A 168 0.86 5.53 15.62
N TYR A 169 1.27 6.63 16.27
CA TYR A 169 2.05 6.58 17.52
C TYR A 169 1.44 7.37 18.69
N ARG A 170 0.19 7.82 18.60
CA ARG A 170 -0.46 8.47 19.74
C ARG A 170 -0.81 7.43 20.80
N LYS A 171 -0.18 7.53 21.98
CA LYS A 171 -0.65 6.84 23.19
C LYS A 171 -2.13 7.16 23.38
N ARG A 172 -2.94 6.11 23.41
CA ARG A 172 -4.40 6.11 23.59
C ARG A 172 -4.80 7.10 24.69
N ARG A 173 -5.22 8.30 24.32
CA ARG A 173 -6.36 8.93 24.99
C ARG A 173 -7.54 8.46 24.17
N ASP A 174 -8.46 7.72 24.78
CA ASP A 174 -9.76 7.40 24.19
C ASP A 174 -10.53 8.71 24.01
N VAL A 175 -10.16 9.46 22.99
CA VAL A 175 -11.02 10.44 22.36
C VAL A 175 -11.52 9.70 21.13
N PRO A 176 -12.83 9.36 21.04
CA PRO A 176 -13.35 8.88 19.78
C PRO A 176 -13.01 9.95 18.76
N ALA A 177 -12.31 9.58 17.69
CA ALA A 177 -12.08 10.49 16.59
C ALA A 177 -13.45 10.87 16.03
N ALA A 178 -14.01 11.95 16.55
CA ALA A 178 -15.18 12.61 16.02
C ALA A 178 -14.72 13.31 14.74
N ASP A 179 -14.56 12.52 13.69
CA ASP A 179 -14.90 12.98 12.36
C ASP A 179 -15.48 11.78 11.62
N LYS A 180 -16.81 11.64 11.73
CA LYS A 180 -17.59 10.96 10.70
C LYS A 180 -17.46 11.81 9.45
N SER A 181 -16.32 11.71 8.76
CA SER A 181 -16.16 12.34 7.47
C SER A 181 -17.28 11.79 6.59
N LYS A 182 -18.15 12.70 6.13
CA LYS A 182 -19.20 12.44 5.14
C LYS A 182 -18.70 11.41 4.15
N ALA A 183 -19.44 10.30 4.00
CA ALA A 183 -19.22 9.19 3.07
C ALA A 183 -18.13 9.48 2.02
N GLN A 184 -16.86 9.35 2.41
CA GLN A 184 -15.76 9.44 1.47
C GLN A 184 -15.90 8.22 0.56
N SER A 185 -15.76 8.41 -0.75
CA SER A 185 -15.81 7.29 -1.69
C SER A 185 -14.71 6.30 -1.33
N LYS A 186 -15.11 5.18 -0.71
CA LYS A 186 -14.20 4.10 -0.35
C LYS A 186 -14.13 3.12 -1.52
N VAL A 187 -12.93 2.91 -2.06
CA VAL A 187 -12.70 1.95 -3.14
C VAL A 187 -11.70 0.91 -2.68
N VAL A 188 -12.02 -0.36 -2.91
CA VAL A 188 -11.08 -1.47 -2.68
C VAL A 188 -10.37 -1.79 -3.98
N VAL A 189 -9.04 -1.77 -3.94
CA VAL A 189 -8.16 -2.13 -5.06
C VAL A 189 -7.31 -3.33 -4.67
N SER A 190 -6.97 -4.15 -5.66
CA SER A 190 -6.27 -5.42 -5.46
C SER A 190 -5.11 -5.57 -6.44
N VAL A 191 -4.06 -6.26 -6.02
CA VAL A 191 -2.97 -6.72 -6.90
C VAL A 191 -2.51 -8.10 -6.47
N GLY A 192 -1.91 -8.82 -7.41
CA GLY A 192 -1.35 -10.14 -7.19
C GLY A 192 -1.60 -11.01 -8.43
N PRO A 193 -1.22 -12.29 -8.37
CA PRO A 193 -0.67 -12.96 -7.19
C PRO A 193 0.82 -12.70 -6.90
N VAL A 194 1.19 -12.72 -5.62
CA VAL A 194 2.57 -12.84 -5.15
C VAL A 194 2.77 -14.26 -4.62
N THR A 195 3.72 -15.00 -5.18
CA THR A 195 4.09 -16.34 -4.74
C THR A 195 5.30 -16.26 -3.81
N MET A 196 5.13 -16.74 -2.57
CA MET A 196 6.20 -16.80 -1.59
C MET A 196 6.89 -18.16 -1.62
N GLY A 197 8.14 -18.19 -2.08
CA GLY A 197 8.98 -19.39 -2.10
C GLY A 197 9.88 -19.52 -0.87
N ALA A 198 10.34 -20.74 -0.60
CA ALA A 198 11.50 -20.95 0.26
C ALA A 198 12.76 -20.38 -0.40
N PRO A 199 13.78 -19.96 0.37
CA PRO A 199 15.07 -19.56 -0.19
C PRO A 199 15.64 -20.71 -1.01
N GLN A 200 16.12 -20.44 -2.22
CA GLN A 200 16.93 -21.43 -2.95
C GLN A 200 18.23 -21.66 -2.17
N GLN A 201 18.54 -22.92 -1.91
CA GLN A 201 19.67 -23.38 -1.12
C GLN A 201 20.97 -23.38 -1.94
#